data_AF-A0A0C3GBD2-F1
#
_entry.id   AF-A0A0C3GBD2-F1
#
_cell.length_a   1.000
_cell.length_b   1.000
_cell.length_c   1.000
_cell.angle_alpha   90.00
_cell.angle_beta   90.00
_cell.angle_gamma   90.00
#
_symmetry.space_group_name_H-M   'P 1'
#
loop_
_entity.id
_entity.type
_entity.pdbx_description
1 polymer ?
#
loop_
_entity_poly.entity_id
_entity_poly.type
_entity_poly.pdbx_seq_one_letter_code
_entity_poly.pdbx_strand_id
1 'polypeptide(L)'
;MAGSGYYNYTPSSTAAIIFVFLFAINTLLHLWRMIRSKAWFLVPFLIGGFFDLIGYIARMMSAKESPNYKRGPFIIQALLLLLGPAFFAASIYMILGRIILLTGGEAHAPIRRRWLTKIFVTGDVISFLAQAARTDILPMTSPVTTTGQKIIIAGLFVQIIFFGIFISASVLFHARINKVPTQSSSQLDINWRKHIWVLYTANALIMVRSVYRVIEYIQGKERYLQSKELFLYIFDAALMVVIMVIMNVVHPSEINGWLKAGRGTGAEVDAEMQNLAAGERPTHKAR
;
A
#
# COMPACT_ATOMS: atom_id res chain seq x y z
N MET A 1 -2.46 -34.08 8.37
CA MET A 1 -0.99 -34.08 8.50
C MET A 1 -0.59 -32.77 9.14
N ALA A 2 0.25 -32.87 10.18
CA ALA A 2 0.35 -31.90 11.26
C ALA A 2 0.82 -30.51 10.82
N GLY A 3 0.02 -29.49 11.15
CA GLY A 3 0.52 -28.13 11.25
C GLY A 3 1.57 -28.08 12.35
N SER A 4 2.82 -27.79 11.99
CA SER A 4 3.81 -27.36 12.97
C SER A 4 3.36 -26.03 13.59
N GLY A 5 3.86 -25.67 14.78
CA GLY A 5 3.39 -24.50 15.56
C GLY A 5 3.31 -23.15 14.81
N TYR A 6 3.88 -23.00 13.62
CA TYR A 6 3.83 -21.77 12.82
C TYR A 6 2.76 -21.75 11.71
N TYR A 7 2.34 -22.90 11.18
CA TYR A 7 1.38 -22.98 10.07
C TYR A 7 0.26 -23.99 10.31
N ASN A 8 -0.97 -23.60 9.99
CA ASN A 8 -2.15 -24.49 10.06
C ASN A 8 -2.33 -25.36 8.80
N TYR A 9 -1.50 -25.14 7.76
CA TYR A 9 -1.49 -25.86 6.49
C TYR A 9 -0.05 -26.04 6.01
N THR A 10 0.19 -26.94 5.06
CA THR A 10 1.49 -27.07 4.38
C THR A 10 1.63 -25.97 3.32
N PRO A 11 2.54 -24.99 3.45
CA PRO A 11 2.67 -23.91 2.49
C PRO A 11 3.10 -24.42 1.11
N SER A 12 2.47 -23.90 0.06
CA SER A 12 2.75 -24.27 -1.33
C SER A 12 3.95 -23.50 -1.87
N SER A 13 5.03 -24.23 -2.14
CA SER A 13 6.22 -23.69 -2.79
C SER A 13 5.90 -23.20 -4.22
N THR A 14 5.05 -23.92 -4.96
CA THR A 14 4.65 -23.56 -6.33
C THR A 14 3.92 -22.23 -6.38
N ALA A 15 2.94 -22.02 -5.49
CA ALA A 15 2.21 -20.76 -5.43
C ALA A 15 3.13 -19.59 -5.06
N ALA A 16 4.03 -19.80 -4.07
CA ALA A 16 5.01 -18.78 -3.70
C ALA A 16 5.92 -18.39 -4.86
N ILE A 17 6.42 -19.36 -5.64
CA ILE A 17 7.27 -19.11 -6.82
C ILE A 17 6.55 -18.24 -7.86
N ILE A 18 5.28 -18.54 -8.17
CA ILE A 18 4.49 -17.76 -9.13
C ILE A 18 4.42 -16.28 -8.69
N PHE A 19 4.09 -16.04 -7.41
CA PHE A 19 4.00 -14.67 -6.91
C PHE A 19 5.36 -13.97 -6.84
N VAL A 20 6.46 -14.67 -6.53
CA VAL A 20 7.81 -14.11 -6.63
C VAL A 20 8.07 -13.57 -8.03
N PHE A 21 7.76 -14.33 -9.09
CA PHE A 21 7.93 -13.86 -10.47
C PHE A 21 7.03 -12.66 -10.78
N LEU A 22 5.76 -12.70 -10.38
CA LEU A 22 4.82 -11.59 -10.61
C LEU A 22 5.28 -10.29 -9.92
N PHE A 23 5.70 -10.36 -8.67
CA PHE A 23 6.23 -9.20 -7.94
C PHE A 23 7.57 -8.74 -8.49
N ALA A 24 8.46 -9.65 -8.88
CA ALA A 24 9.75 -9.30 -9.48
C ALA A 24 9.58 -8.54 -10.80
N ILE A 25 8.78 -9.08 -11.73
CA ILE A 25 8.53 -8.45 -13.03
C ILE A 25 7.92 -7.06 -12.82
N ASN A 26 6.87 -6.96 -11.99
CA ASN A 26 6.22 -5.68 -11.77
C ASN A 26 7.13 -4.65 -11.08
N THR A 27 7.90 -5.06 -10.07
CA THR A 27 8.84 -4.17 -9.35
C THR A 27 9.92 -3.66 -10.29
N LEU A 28 10.50 -4.53 -11.13
CA LEU A 28 11.52 -4.14 -12.10
C LEU A 28 10.96 -3.20 -13.19
N LEU A 29 9.75 -3.45 -13.68
CA LEU A 29 9.08 -2.55 -14.63
C LEU A 29 8.83 -1.16 -14.02
N HIS A 30 8.36 -1.11 -12.77
CA HIS A 30 8.18 0.15 -12.04
C HIS A 30 9.52 0.87 -11.83
N LEU A 31 10.56 0.15 -11.43
CA LEU A 31 11.91 0.71 -11.29
C LEU A 31 12.41 1.33 -12.60
N TRP A 32 12.32 0.58 -13.70
CA TRP A 32 12.74 1.04 -15.02
C TRP A 32 11.96 2.29 -15.46
N ARG A 33 10.62 2.28 -15.35
CA ARG A 33 9.78 3.44 -15.70
C ARG A 33 10.04 4.63 -14.78
N MET A 34 10.22 4.41 -13.49
CA MET A 34 10.50 5.47 -12.51
C MET A 34 11.82 6.19 -12.83
N ILE A 35 12.88 5.44 -13.14
CA ILE A 35 14.19 5.99 -13.52
C ILE A 35 14.07 6.77 -14.84
N ARG A 36 13.47 6.17 -15.87
CA ARG A 36 13.31 6.80 -17.19
C ARG A 36 12.51 8.09 -17.15
N SER A 37 11.46 8.13 -16.34
CA SER A 37 10.56 9.28 -16.22
C SER A 37 10.93 10.27 -15.10
N LYS A 38 11.97 9.96 -14.31
CA LYS A 38 12.39 10.72 -13.11
C LYS A 38 11.21 10.96 -12.15
N ALA A 39 10.35 9.95 -11.98
CA ALA A 39 9.15 10.01 -11.14
C ALA A 39 9.46 9.59 -9.69
N TRP A 40 10.42 10.26 -9.04
CA TRP A 40 10.96 9.89 -7.72
C TRP A 40 9.92 9.86 -6.59
N PHE A 41 8.76 10.49 -6.76
CA PHE A 41 7.66 10.39 -5.79
C PHE A 41 7.05 8.97 -5.71
N LEU A 42 7.37 8.07 -6.65
CA LEU A 42 6.97 6.66 -6.62
C LEU A 42 7.96 5.76 -5.85
N VAL A 43 9.01 6.32 -5.23
CA VAL A 43 9.95 5.54 -4.39
C VAL A 43 9.23 4.69 -3.32
N PRO A 44 8.22 5.20 -2.58
CA PRO A 44 7.48 4.36 -1.64
C PRO A 44 6.81 3.17 -2.32
N PHE A 45 6.18 3.37 -3.49
CA PHE A 45 5.58 2.29 -4.28
C PHE A 45 6.62 1.20 -4.60
N LEU A 46 7.82 1.60 -4.99
CA LEU A 46 8.91 0.68 -5.29
C LEU A 46 9.37 -0.09 -4.04
N ILE A 47 9.47 0.57 -2.88
CA ILE A 47 9.76 -0.08 -1.60
C ILE A 47 8.69 -1.11 -1.27
N GLY A 48 7.41 -0.79 -1.47
CA GLY A 48 6.30 -1.73 -1.31
C GLY A 48 6.44 -2.96 -2.22
N GLY A 49 6.81 -2.76 -3.49
CA GLY A 49 7.07 -3.86 -4.44
C GLY A 49 8.23 -4.77 -4.01
N PHE A 50 9.33 -4.20 -3.51
CA PHE A 50 10.43 -4.97 -2.94
C PHE A 50 10.04 -5.72 -1.67
N PHE A 51 9.20 -5.12 -0.82
CA PHE A 51 8.70 -5.77 0.38
C PHE A 51 7.87 -7.00 0.03
N ASP A 52 6.93 -6.87 -0.91
CA ASP A 52 6.15 -8.02 -1.37
C ASP A 52 7.06 -9.09 -2.01
N LEU A 53 8.01 -8.69 -2.87
CA LEU A 53 8.96 -9.62 -3.49
C LEU A 53 9.77 -10.41 -2.45
N ILE A 54 10.45 -9.72 -1.53
CA ILE A 54 11.27 -10.36 -0.50
C ILE A 54 10.40 -11.17 0.46
N GLY A 55 9.20 -10.69 0.78
CA GLY A 55 8.22 -11.40 1.58
C GLY A 55 7.81 -12.75 0.96
N TYR A 56 7.54 -12.77 -0.35
CA TYR A 56 7.22 -14.02 -1.06
C TYR A 56 8.44 -14.93 -1.28
N ILE A 57 9.65 -14.38 -1.39
CA ILE A 57 10.88 -15.18 -1.36
C ILE A 57 11.04 -15.88 0.01
N ALA A 58 10.85 -15.13 1.10
CA ALA A 58 10.90 -15.69 2.45
C ALA A 58 9.80 -16.75 2.67
N ARG A 59 8.61 -16.53 2.10
CA ARG A 59 7.53 -17.52 2.09
C ARG A 59 7.89 -18.79 1.32
N MET A 60 8.49 -18.65 0.13
CA MET A 60 8.99 -19.78 -0.65
C MET A 60 10.06 -20.57 0.11
N MET A 61 10.99 -19.88 0.79
CA MET A 61 12.01 -20.53 1.63
C MET A 61 11.35 -21.29 2.78
N SER A 62 10.41 -20.66 3.47
CA SER A 62 9.67 -21.30 4.57
C SER A 62 8.88 -22.52 4.11
N ALA A 63 8.29 -22.48 2.91
CA ALA A 63 7.58 -23.64 2.31
C ALA A 63 8.51 -24.84 2.08
N LYS A 64 9.79 -24.60 1.74
CA LYS A 64 10.81 -25.65 1.52
C LYS A 64 11.40 -26.23 2.81
N GLU A 65 11.18 -25.57 3.95
CA GLU A 65 11.69 -26.02 5.26
C GLU A 65 10.76 -27.01 5.96
N SER A 66 9.63 -27.39 5.34
CA SER A 66 8.72 -28.41 5.88
C SER A 66 9.43 -29.74 6.14
N PRO A 67 9.27 -30.37 7.33
CA PRO A 67 8.40 -30.00 8.45
C PRO A 67 9.05 -29.12 9.54
N ASN A 68 10.36 -28.86 9.47
CA ASN A 68 11.15 -28.13 10.47
C ASN A 68 11.33 -26.65 10.08
N TYR A 69 10.23 -25.91 10.12
CA TYR A 69 10.20 -24.49 9.74
C TYR A 69 11.12 -23.64 10.64
N LYS A 70 11.95 -22.78 10.03
CA LYS A 70 12.76 -21.81 10.77
C LYS A 70 11.98 -20.53 11.03
N ARG A 71 12.28 -19.89 12.17
CA ARG A 71 11.62 -18.64 12.59
C ARG A 71 11.89 -17.47 11.64
N GLY A 72 13.11 -17.35 11.14
CA GLY A 72 13.54 -16.21 10.30
C GLY A 72 12.64 -16.00 9.08
N PRO A 73 12.50 -16.99 8.17
CA PRO A 73 11.65 -16.86 6.98
C PRO A 73 10.17 -16.59 7.29
N PHE A 74 9.65 -17.11 8.41
CA PHE A 74 8.28 -16.83 8.86
C PHE A 74 8.09 -15.38 9.34
N ILE A 75 9.03 -14.86 10.13
CA ILE A 75 9.02 -13.48 10.64
C ILE A 75 9.17 -12.49 9.48
N ILE A 76 10.11 -12.75 8.56
CA ILE A 76 10.38 -11.86 7.42
C ILE A 76 9.17 -11.78 6.49
N GLN A 77 8.56 -12.91 6.10
CA GLN A 77 7.39 -12.87 5.24
C GLN A 77 6.22 -12.16 5.91
N ALA A 78 5.99 -12.40 7.21
CA ALA A 78 4.86 -11.82 7.92
C ALA A 78 5.01 -10.29 8.02
N LEU A 79 6.22 -9.80 8.28
CA LEU A 79 6.51 -8.37 8.36
C LEU A 79 6.40 -7.68 6.99
N LEU A 80 7.13 -8.18 6.00
CA LEU A 80 7.25 -7.48 4.72
C LEU A 80 5.94 -7.50 3.93
N LEU A 81 5.23 -8.64 3.93
CA LEU A 81 3.92 -8.72 3.28
C LEU A 81 2.93 -7.79 3.98
N LEU A 82 2.96 -7.65 5.31
CA LEU A 82 2.07 -6.73 6.02
C LEU A 82 2.36 -5.27 5.68
N LEU A 83 3.64 -4.88 5.56
CA LEU A 83 4.04 -3.50 5.33
C LEU A 83 3.91 -3.03 3.87
N GLY A 84 4.01 -3.92 2.88
CA GLY A 84 3.93 -3.60 1.45
C GLY A 84 2.75 -2.67 1.07
N PRO A 85 1.49 -3.00 1.44
CA PRO A 85 0.32 -2.19 1.12
C PRO A 85 0.34 -0.78 1.71
N ALA A 86 0.95 -0.58 2.88
CA ALA A 86 1.05 0.76 3.48
C ALA A 86 1.87 1.69 2.58
N PHE A 87 2.91 1.16 1.93
CA PHE A 87 3.70 1.88 0.95
C PHE A 87 2.95 2.14 -0.36
N PHE A 88 2.15 1.18 -0.85
CA PHE A 88 1.28 1.42 -2.00
C PHE A 88 0.23 2.50 -1.73
N ALA A 89 -0.43 2.44 -0.57
CA ALA A 89 -1.37 3.45 -0.10
C ALA A 89 -0.74 4.85 -0.05
N ALA A 90 0.48 4.96 0.49
CA ALA A 90 1.23 6.20 0.54
C ALA A 90 1.46 6.79 -0.85
N SER A 91 1.84 5.96 -1.83
CA SER A 91 2.04 6.41 -3.21
C SER A 91 0.75 6.81 -3.92
N ILE A 92 -0.37 6.10 -3.71
CA ILE A 92 -1.68 6.50 -4.24
C ILE A 92 -2.07 7.91 -3.72
N TYR A 93 -1.79 8.20 -2.45
CA TYR A 93 -2.00 9.55 -1.90
C TYR A 93 -1.11 10.61 -2.57
N MET A 94 0.16 10.30 -2.81
CA MET A 94 1.07 11.23 -3.51
C MET A 94 0.61 11.53 -4.93
N ILE A 95 0.07 10.52 -5.63
CA ILE A 95 -0.51 10.69 -6.95
C ILE A 95 -1.74 11.59 -6.89
N LEU A 96 -2.65 11.35 -5.94
CA LEU A 96 -3.82 12.22 -5.74
C LEU A 96 -3.39 13.67 -5.49
N GLY A 97 -2.39 13.88 -4.63
CA GLY A 97 -1.83 15.21 -4.36
C GLY A 97 -1.30 15.90 -5.62
N ARG A 98 -0.64 15.17 -6.51
CA ARG A 98 -0.18 15.71 -7.81
C ARG A 98 -1.34 16.01 -8.76
N ILE A 99 -2.41 15.21 -8.76
CA ILE A 99 -3.62 15.50 -9.55
C ILE A 99 -4.30 16.77 -9.04
N ILE A 100 -4.38 16.95 -7.72
CA ILE A 100 -4.92 18.17 -7.10
C ILE A 100 -4.14 19.40 -7.57
N LEU A 101 -2.79 19.35 -7.54
CA LEU A 101 -1.95 20.45 -8.04
C LEU A 101 -2.16 20.68 -9.54
N LEU A 102 -2.16 19.61 -10.34
CA LEU A 102 -2.30 19.70 -11.80
C LEU A 102 -3.64 20.33 -12.20
N THR A 103 -4.70 20.03 -11.46
CA THR A 103 -6.03 20.60 -11.69
C THR A 103 -6.22 21.98 -11.05
N GLY A 104 -5.25 22.52 -10.32
CA GLY A 104 -5.41 23.76 -9.54
C GLY A 104 -6.50 23.66 -8.47
N GLY A 105 -6.87 22.44 -8.07
CA GLY A 105 -7.98 22.16 -7.16
C GLY A 105 -7.59 22.24 -5.68
N GLU A 106 -6.52 22.94 -5.34
CA GLU A 106 -5.99 23.06 -3.97
C GLU A 106 -7.04 23.57 -2.98
N ALA A 107 -7.85 24.56 -3.38
CA ALA A 107 -8.96 25.09 -2.59
C ALA A 107 -10.05 24.04 -2.29
N HIS A 108 -10.05 22.91 -3.00
CA HIS A 108 -11.03 21.84 -2.89
C HIS A 108 -10.45 20.61 -2.17
N ALA A 109 -9.15 20.61 -1.84
CA ALA A 109 -8.43 19.48 -1.24
C ALA A 109 -8.63 19.42 0.29
N PRO A 110 -9.15 18.31 0.84
CA PRO A 110 -9.59 18.28 2.23
C PRO A 110 -8.52 17.92 3.29
N ILE A 111 -7.36 17.31 2.97
CA ILE A 111 -6.51 16.67 4.01
C ILE A 111 -4.98 16.76 3.75
N ARG A 112 -4.19 16.86 4.84
CA ARG A 112 -2.72 16.99 4.85
C ARG A 112 -1.98 15.64 4.88
N ARG A 113 -0.94 15.55 4.04
CA ARG A 113 -0.19 14.37 3.56
C ARG A 113 0.60 13.51 4.56
N ARG A 114 1.13 14.05 5.67
CA ARG A 114 2.32 13.46 6.35
C ARG A 114 2.01 12.51 7.51
N TRP A 115 0.79 12.56 8.05
CA TRP A 115 0.41 11.75 9.21
C TRP A 115 -0.11 10.38 8.80
N LEU A 116 -0.76 10.29 7.64
CA LEU A 116 -1.44 9.09 7.18
C LEU A 116 -0.46 7.90 7.04
N THR A 117 0.62 8.06 6.28
CA THR A 117 1.65 7.00 6.10
C THR A 117 2.32 6.62 7.41
N LYS A 118 2.60 7.59 8.29
CA LYS A 118 3.21 7.30 9.59
C LYS A 118 2.29 6.47 10.46
N ILE A 119 0.99 6.80 10.49
CA ILE A 119 0.00 6.05 11.27
C ILE A 119 -0.18 4.64 10.72
N PHE A 120 -0.27 4.46 9.39
CA PHE A 120 -0.36 3.14 8.76
C PHE A 120 0.83 2.25 9.11
N VAL A 121 2.04 2.71 8.83
CA VAL A 121 3.27 1.93 9.08
C VAL A 121 3.43 1.65 10.58
N THR A 122 3.15 2.63 11.44
CA THR A 122 3.25 2.44 12.90
C THR A 122 2.21 1.43 13.39
N GLY A 123 0.97 1.49 12.89
CA GLY A 123 -0.09 0.53 13.21
C GLY A 123 0.27 -0.89 12.79
N ASP A 124 0.79 -1.07 11.57
CA ASP A 124 1.21 -2.38 11.05
C ASP A 124 2.43 -2.93 11.79
N VAL A 125 3.44 -2.09 12.08
CA VAL A 125 4.64 -2.50 12.86
C VAL A 125 4.26 -2.88 14.30
N ILE A 126 3.45 -2.08 14.98
CA ILE A 126 3.00 -2.38 16.36
C ILE A 126 2.19 -3.68 16.37
N SER A 127 1.32 -3.86 15.37
CA SER A 127 0.56 -5.10 15.21
C SER A 127 1.49 -6.30 15.02
N PHE A 128 2.48 -6.18 14.15
CA PHE A 128 3.47 -7.23 13.94
C PHE A 128 4.29 -7.55 15.20
N LEU A 129 4.79 -6.54 15.92
CA LEU A 129 5.56 -6.76 17.15
C LEU A 129 4.72 -7.50 18.22
N ALA A 130 3.43 -7.18 18.31
CA ALA A 130 2.50 -7.92 19.16
C ALA A 130 2.22 -9.35 18.66
N GLN A 131 2.43 -9.64 17.36
CA GLN A 131 2.28 -10.98 16.77
C GLN A 131 3.53 -11.83 16.95
N ALA A 132 4.72 -11.25 16.79
CA ALA A 132 6.00 -11.89 17.03
C ALA A 132 6.23 -12.19 18.53
N ALA A 133 5.82 -11.30 19.43
CA ALA A 133 5.83 -11.57 20.87
C ALA A 133 5.00 -12.81 21.27
N ARG A 134 3.99 -13.17 20.46
CA ARG A 134 3.17 -14.38 20.65
C ARG A 134 3.90 -15.67 20.31
N THR A 135 4.94 -15.62 19.48
CA THR A 135 5.72 -16.81 19.07
C THR A 135 6.90 -17.13 19.99
N ASP A 136 7.35 -16.18 20.80
CA ASP A 136 8.56 -16.34 21.63
C ASP A 136 8.29 -16.54 23.13
N ILE A 137 7.12 -16.15 23.65
CA ILE A 137 6.91 -16.01 25.11
C ILE A 137 5.84 -16.96 25.69
N LEU A 138 4.94 -17.51 24.87
CA LEU A 138 3.85 -18.38 25.36
C LEU A 138 3.72 -19.68 24.55
N PRO A 139 3.64 -20.86 25.18
CA PRO A 139 3.21 -22.07 24.49
C PRO A 139 1.81 -21.86 23.93
N MET A 140 1.55 -22.38 22.72
CA MET A 140 0.32 -22.16 21.95
C MET A 140 -0.98 -22.66 22.62
N THR A 141 -0.87 -23.27 23.80
CA THR A 141 -1.93 -23.85 24.60
C THR A 141 -2.41 -22.93 25.74
N SER A 142 -1.75 -21.81 26.00
CA SER A 142 -2.21 -20.83 26.99
C SER A 142 -3.29 -19.93 26.38
N PRO A 143 -4.38 -19.60 27.12
CA PRO A 143 -5.31 -18.58 26.68
C PRO A 143 -4.52 -17.30 26.42
N VAL A 144 -4.59 -16.85 25.17
CA VAL A 144 -3.85 -15.70 24.65
C VAL A 144 -3.96 -14.55 25.65
N THR A 145 -2.83 -13.95 26.04
CA THR A 145 -2.82 -12.67 26.76
C THR A 145 -3.58 -11.66 25.90
N THR A 146 -4.84 -11.43 26.27
CA THR A 146 -5.88 -10.77 25.45
C THR A 146 -5.47 -9.39 24.93
N THR A 147 -4.46 -8.76 25.53
CA THR A 147 -3.92 -7.45 25.17
C THR A 147 -3.25 -7.42 23.79
N GLY A 148 -2.37 -8.38 23.47
CA GLY A 148 -1.61 -8.35 22.20
C GLY A 148 -2.50 -8.55 20.98
N GLN A 149 -3.51 -9.43 21.10
CA GLN A 149 -4.49 -9.63 20.04
C GLN A 149 -5.37 -8.40 19.80
N LYS A 150 -5.80 -7.74 20.89
CA LYS A 150 -6.58 -6.50 20.82
C LYS A 150 -5.80 -5.36 20.15
N ILE A 151 -4.50 -5.23 20.44
CA ILE A 151 -3.64 -4.21 19.82
C ILE A 151 -3.59 -4.39 18.29
N ILE A 152 -3.45 -5.62 17.81
CA ILE A 152 -3.41 -5.90 16.36
C ILE A 152 -4.74 -5.57 15.69
N ILE A 153 -5.84 -6.03 16.29
CA ILE A 153 -7.19 -5.74 15.78
C ILE A 153 -7.42 -4.23 15.74
N ALA A 154 -7.02 -3.50 16.79
CA ALA A 154 -7.12 -2.05 16.83
C ALA A 154 -6.33 -1.38 15.69
N GLY A 155 -5.09 -1.82 15.43
CA GLY A 155 -4.27 -1.32 14.32
C GLY A 155 -4.95 -1.50 12.96
N LEU A 156 -5.49 -2.70 12.71
CA LEU A 156 -6.20 -3.00 11.46
C LEU A 156 -7.53 -2.23 11.32
N PHE A 157 -8.26 -1.98 12.42
CA PHE A 157 -9.46 -1.12 12.38
C PHE A 157 -9.12 0.33 12.08
N VAL A 158 -8.07 0.85 12.71
CA VAL A 158 -7.53 2.19 12.42
C VAL A 158 -7.16 2.28 10.94
N GLN A 159 -6.48 1.26 10.40
CA GLN A 159 -6.14 1.16 8.98
C GLN A 159 -7.39 1.28 8.07
N ILE A 160 -8.46 0.51 8.35
CA ILE A 160 -9.73 0.58 7.58
C ILE A 160 -10.35 1.97 7.63
N ILE A 161 -10.44 2.60 8.81
CA ILE A 161 -11.01 3.94 8.98
C ILE A 161 -10.25 4.95 8.11
N PHE A 162 -8.92 4.90 8.14
CA PHE A 162 -8.08 5.80 7.35
C PHE A 162 -8.23 5.57 5.84
N PHE A 163 -8.36 4.33 5.37
CA PHE A 163 -8.70 4.07 3.97
C PHE A 163 -10.07 4.62 3.60
N GLY A 164 -11.06 4.52 4.48
CA GLY A 164 -12.40 5.07 4.26
C GLY A 164 -12.38 6.60 4.14
N ILE A 165 -11.63 7.27 5.02
CA ILE A 165 -11.39 8.72 4.94
C ILE A 165 -10.71 9.08 3.62
N PHE A 166 -9.71 8.30 3.19
CA PHE A 166 -9.00 8.58 1.94
C PHE A 166 -9.88 8.42 0.69
N ILE A 167 -10.68 7.36 0.62
CA ILE A 167 -11.67 7.17 -0.45
C ILE A 167 -12.66 8.34 -0.45
N SER A 168 -13.19 8.71 0.70
CA SER A 168 -14.14 9.82 0.85
C SER A 168 -13.53 11.15 0.39
N ALA A 169 -12.28 11.42 0.77
CA ALA A 169 -11.54 12.61 0.33
C ALA A 169 -11.34 12.63 -1.19
N SER A 170 -10.99 11.49 -1.79
CA SER A 170 -10.81 11.37 -3.24
C SER A 170 -12.13 11.54 -4.01
N VAL A 171 -13.24 11.01 -3.49
CA VAL A 171 -14.59 11.21 -4.04
C VAL A 171 -15.01 12.67 -3.91
N LEU A 172 -14.81 13.29 -2.74
CA LEU A 172 -15.16 14.68 -2.49
C LEU A 172 -14.40 15.63 -3.42
N PHE A 173 -13.09 15.43 -3.57
CA PHE A 173 -12.28 16.20 -4.52
C PHE A 173 -12.79 16.07 -5.95
N HIS A 174 -13.03 14.83 -6.42
CA HIS A 174 -13.49 14.58 -7.78
C HIS A 174 -14.90 15.15 -8.04
N ALA A 175 -15.81 15.06 -7.07
CA ALA A 175 -17.14 15.65 -7.16
C ALA A 175 -17.07 17.19 -7.22
N ARG A 176 -16.20 17.79 -6.39
CA ARG A 176 -16.00 19.25 -6.34
C ARG A 176 -15.41 19.82 -7.63
N ILE A 177 -14.34 19.21 -8.16
CA ILE A 177 -13.69 19.67 -9.39
C ILE A 177 -14.60 19.49 -10.62
N ASN A 178 -15.50 18.50 -10.61
CA ASN A 178 -16.50 18.34 -11.69
C ASN A 178 -17.65 19.35 -11.60
N LYS A 179 -18.00 19.82 -10.38
CA LYS A 179 -19.06 20.81 -10.18
C LYS A 179 -18.58 22.24 -10.47
N VAL A 180 -17.36 22.57 -10.06
CA VAL A 180 -16.73 23.87 -10.30
C VAL A 180 -15.38 23.62 -10.97
N PRO A 181 -15.36 23.41 -12.30
CA PRO A 181 -14.13 23.15 -13.01
C PRO A 181 -13.25 24.40 -13.01
N THR A 182 -11.98 24.22 -12.67
CA THR A 182 -10.96 25.26 -12.82
C THR A 182 -10.60 25.44 -14.29
N GLN A 183 -10.06 26.61 -14.67
CA GLN A 183 -9.57 26.83 -16.03
C GLN A 183 -8.51 25.81 -16.43
N SER A 184 -7.59 25.45 -15.53
CA SER A 184 -6.61 24.38 -15.76
C SER A 184 -7.29 23.03 -16.00
N SER A 185 -8.31 22.66 -15.22
CA SER A 185 -9.03 21.39 -15.44
C SER A 185 -9.84 21.33 -16.74
N SER A 186 -10.20 22.49 -17.30
CA SER A 186 -11.02 22.62 -18.52
C SER A 186 -10.19 22.75 -19.80
N GLN A 187 -8.99 23.34 -19.71
CA GLN A 187 -8.05 23.50 -20.83
C GLN A 187 -7.13 22.28 -21.02
N LEU A 188 -6.96 21.49 -19.96
CA LEU A 188 -6.26 20.22 -20.04
C LEU A 188 -7.13 19.22 -20.81
N ASP A 189 -6.85 19.06 -22.11
CA ASP A 189 -7.31 17.95 -22.97
C ASP A 189 -6.70 16.60 -22.53
N ILE A 190 -6.46 16.46 -21.22
CA ILE A 190 -5.48 15.57 -20.64
C ILE A 190 -6.18 14.60 -19.68
N ASN A 191 -5.80 13.35 -19.84
CA ASN A 191 -6.21 12.13 -19.14
C ASN A 191 -6.10 12.11 -17.59
N TRP A 192 -6.18 13.22 -16.85
CA TRP A 192 -6.15 13.19 -15.37
C TRP A 192 -7.32 12.37 -14.79
N ARG A 193 -8.47 12.35 -15.49
CA ARG A 193 -9.64 11.52 -15.15
C ARG A 193 -9.31 10.02 -15.14
N LYS A 194 -8.49 9.53 -16.07
CA LYS A 194 -8.08 8.11 -16.11
C LYS A 194 -7.30 7.74 -14.85
N HIS A 195 -6.46 8.65 -14.38
CA HIS A 195 -5.68 8.44 -13.15
C HIS A 195 -6.57 8.43 -11.92
N ILE A 196 -7.62 9.26 -11.84
CA ILE A 196 -8.59 9.20 -10.73
C ILE A 196 -9.29 7.84 -10.66
N TRP A 197 -9.70 7.26 -11.79
CA TRP A 197 -10.31 5.91 -11.82
C TRP A 197 -9.33 4.82 -11.37
N VAL A 198 -8.06 4.94 -11.77
CA VAL A 198 -6.99 4.05 -11.27
C VAL A 198 -6.81 4.18 -9.76
N LEU A 199 -6.83 5.40 -9.22
CA LEU A 199 -6.74 5.62 -7.77
C LEU A 199 -7.94 5.02 -7.02
N TYR A 200 -9.16 5.12 -7.57
CA TYR A 200 -10.34 4.47 -6.97
C TYR A 200 -10.21 2.95 -6.96
N THR A 201 -9.80 2.38 -8.09
CA THR A 201 -9.62 0.93 -8.20
C THR A 201 -8.54 0.45 -7.23
N ALA A 202 -7.39 1.12 -7.19
CA ALA A 202 -6.30 0.76 -6.30
C ALA A 202 -6.70 0.89 -4.82
N ASN A 203 -7.39 1.97 -4.44
CA ASN A 203 -7.91 2.13 -3.07
C ASN A 203 -8.92 1.07 -2.67
N ALA A 204 -9.84 0.71 -3.57
CA ALA A 204 -10.82 -0.33 -3.31
C ALA A 204 -10.12 -1.69 -3.08
N LEU A 205 -9.11 -2.02 -3.89
CA LEU A 205 -8.35 -3.27 -3.74
C LEU A 205 -7.58 -3.34 -2.41
N ILE A 206 -6.95 -2.23 -1.99
CA ILE A 206 -6.28 -2.18 -0.67
C ILE A 206 -7.30 -2.27 0.47
N MET A 207 -8.46 -1.62 0.33
CA MET A 207 -9.54 -1.72 1.33
C MET A 207 -10.04 -3.16 1.48
N VAL A 208 -10.31 -3.86 0.38
CA VAL A 208 -10.73 -5.27 0.40
C VAL A 208 -9.70 -6.13 1.13
N ARG A 209 -8.41 -5.92 0.85
CA ARG A 209 -7.32 -6.57 1.58
C ARG A 209 -7.36 -6.27 3.08
N SER A 210 -7.48 -5.00 3.49
CA SER A 210 -7.52 -4.63 4.91
C SER A 210 -8.72 -5.25 5.64
N VAL A 211 -9.90 -5.30 5.01
CA VAL A 211 -11.07 -5.99 5.55
C VAL A 211 -10.83 -7.49 5.67
N TYR A 212 -10.25 -8.13 4.65
CA TYR A 212 -9.86 -9.54 4.70
C TYR A 212 -8.91 -9.81 5.87
N ARG A 213 -7.89 -8.97 6.08
CA ARG A 213 -6.93 -9.11 7.19
C ARG A 213 -7.61 -8.98 8.56
N VAL A 214 -8.56 -8.07 8.73
CA VAL A 214 -9.35 -7.98 9.97
C VAL A 214 -10.15 -9.27 10.19
N ILE A 215 -10.85 -9.76 9.17
CA ILE A 215 -11.67 -10.98 9.27
C ILE A 215 -10.80 -12.21 9.59
N GLU A 216 -9.70 -12.40 8.85
CA GLU A 216 -8.73 -13.47 9.06
C GLU A 216 -8.22 -13.49 10.50
N TYR A 217 -8.02 -12.31 11.07
CA TYR A 217 -7.44 -12.15 12.40
C TYR A 217 -8.48 -12.28 13.53
N ILE A 218 -9.71 -11.80 13.32
CA ILE A 218 -10.83 -11.98 14.27
C ILE A 218 -11.28 -13.44 14.34
N GLN A 219 -11.33 -14.16 13.20
CA GLN A 219 -11.78 -15.55 13.18
C GLN A 219 -10.84 -16.52 13.90
N GLY A 220 -9.57 -16.16 14.11
CA GLY A 220 -8.61 -17.00 14.80
C GLY A 220 -8.29 -18.31 14.06
N LYS A 221 -7.53 -19.18 14.71
CA LYS A 221 -6.94 -20.40 14.10
C LYS A 221 -7.94 -21.51 13.77
N GLU A 222 -9.18 -21.44 14.26
CA GLU A 222 -10.12 -22.59 14.23
C GLU A 222 -11.14 -22.60 13.07
N ARG A 223 -11.10 -21.66 12.11
CA ARG A 223 -12.06 -21.69 10.97
C ARG A 223 -11.46 -21.56 9.57
N TYR A 224 -12.27 -22.03 8.62
CA TYR A 224 -12.04 -22.37 7.20
C TYR A 224 -11.13 -21.41 6.40
N LEU A 225 -11.10 -20.10 6.69
CA LEU A 225 -10.28 -19.14 5.93
C LEU A 225 -8.77 -19.32 6.15
N GLN A 226 -8.31 -19.62 7.37
CA GLN A 226 -6.89 -19.91 7.63
C GLN A 226 -6.49 -21.36 7.27
N SER A 227 -7.47 -22.23 7.00
CA SER A 227 -7.22 -23.63 6.61
C SER A 227 -6.84 -23.78 5.13
N LYS A 228 -7.16 -22.78 4.30
CA LYS A 228 -6.87 -22.79 2.87
C LYS A 228 -5.95 -21.64 2.50
N GLU A 229 -4.70 -21.98 2.19
CA GLU A 229 -3.68 -21.06 1.69
C GLU A 229 -4.15 -20.22 0.48
N LEU A 230 -5.09 -20.76 -0.30
CA LEU A 230 -5.68 -20.09 -1.46
C LEU A 230 -6.23 -18.69 -1.14
N PHE A 231 -6.86 -18.50 0.02
CA PHE A 231 -7.46 -17.21 0.36
C PHE A 231 -6.41 -16.13 0.60
N LEU A 232 -5.26 -16.48 1.17
CA LEU A 232 -4.12 -15.58 1.32
C LEU A 232 -3.60 -15.16 -0.06
N TYR A 233 -3.42 -16.09 -0.99
CA TYR A 233 -2.95 -15.73 -2.33
C TYR A 233 -3.95 -14.87 -3.11
N ILE A 234 -5.26 -15.11 -2.97
CA ILE A 234 -6.27 -14.33 -3.70
C ILE A 234 -6.46 -12.94 -3.07
N PHE A 235 -6.74 -12.88 -1.76
CA PHE A 235 -7.16 -11.66 -1.09
C PHE A 235 -6.01 -10.82 -0.52
N ASP A 236 -4.78 -11.33 -0.58
CA ASP A 236 -3.58 -10.59 -0.17
C ASP A 236 -2.63 -10.36 -1.34
N ALA A 237 -2.18 -11.45 -1.97
CA ALA A 237 -1.14 -11.40 -3.00
C ALA A 237 -1.67 -10.86 -4.33
N ALA A 238 -2.76 -11.45 -4.85
CA ALA A 238 -3.29 -11.13 -6.17
C ALA A 238 -3.81 -9.68 -6.22
N LEU A 239 -4.45 -9.20 -5.17
CA LEU A 239 -4.89 -7.81 -5.09
C LEU A 239 -3.72 -6.83 -5.24
N MET A 240 -2.56 -7.11 -4.60
CA MET A 240 -1.39 -6.24 -4.72
C MET A 240 -0.75 -6.32 -6.10
N VAL A 241 -0.64 -7.53 -6.68
CA VAL A 241 -0.15 -7.69 -8.07
C VAL A 241 -1.04 -6.90 -9.04
N VAL A 242 -2.36 -6.98 -8.89
CA VAL A 242 -3.31 -6.23 -9.74
C VAL A 242 -3.07 -4.72 -9.62
N ILE A 243 -2.86 -4.19 -8.41
CA ILE A 243 -2.51 -2.76 -8.23
C ILE A 243 -1.23 -2.42 -8.98
N MET A 244 -0.18 -3.23 -8.83
CA MET A 244 1.09 -2.99 -9.53
C MET A 244 0.94 -3.04 -11.04
N VAL A 245 0.14 -3.95 -11.57
CA VAL A 245 -0.15 -4.06 -13.01
C VAL A 245 -0.92 -2.84 -13.50
N ILE A 246 -2.00 -2.44 -12.83
CA ILE A 246 -2.79 -1.25 -13.21
C ILE A 246 -1.90 0.00 -13.22
N MET A 247 -1.05 0.15 -12.22
CA MET A 247 -0.12 1.27 -12.09
C MET A 247 1.04 1.20 -13.10
N ASN A 248 1.36 0.00 -13.61
CA ASN A 248 2.29 -0.16 -14.73
C ASN A 248 1.64 0.22 -16.06
N VAL A 249 0.36 -0.12 -16.28
CA VAL A 249 -0.38 0.23 -17.51
C VAL A 249 -0.62 1.73 -17.56
N VAL A 250 -1.21 2.29 -16.51
CA VAL A 250 -1.46 3.73 -16.37
C VAL A 250 -0.42 4.32 -15.43
N HIS A 251 0.75 4.61 -15.99
CA HIS A 251 1.89 4.98 -15.16
C HIS A 251 1.80 6.44 -14.68
N PRO A 252 1.85 6.69 -13.36
CA PRO A 252 1.67 8.04 -12.80
C PRO A 252 2.73 9.06 -13.21
N SER A 253 3.80 8.65 -13.90
CA SER A 253 4.78 9.57 -14.47
C SER A 253 4.20 10.52 -15.50
N GLU A 254 3.10 10.16 -16.17
CA GLU A 254 2.42 11.05 -17.11
C GLU A 254 2.01 12.37 -16.42
N ILE A 255 1.49 12.28 -15.20
CA ILE A 255 1.12 13.43 -14.36
C ILE A 255 2.35 14.32 -14.10
N ASN A 256 3.51 13.72 -13.85
CA ASN A 256 4.75 14.46 -13.64
C ASN A 256 5.25 15.15 -14.92
N GLY A 257 5.05 14.50 -16.08
CA GLY A 257 5.35 15.09 -17.39
C GLY A 257 4.54 16.36 -17.63
N TRP A 258 3.23 16.34 -17.33
CA TRP A 258 2.35 17.50 -17.51
C TRP A 258 2.63 18.62 -16.50
N LEU A 259 2.90 18.28 -15.24
CA LEU A 259 3.32 19.27 -14.25
C LEU A 259 4.60 19.99 -14.69
N LYS A 260 5.56 19.27 -15.28
CA LYS A 260 6.80 19.85 -15.82
C LYS A 260 6.55 20.73 -17.06
N ALA A 261 5.65 20.30 -17.95
CA ALA A 261 5.30 21.04 -19.15
C ALA A 261 4.52 22.34 -18.86
N GLY A 262 3.69 22.36 -17.80
CA GLY A 262 2.88 23.53 -17.44
C GLY A 262 3.55 24.57 -16.53
N ARG A 263 4.64 24.22 -15.82
CA ARG A 263 5.30 25.12 -14.83
C ARG A 263 6.81 25.35 -15.05
N GLY A 264 7.40 24.88 -16.15
CA GLY A 264 8.77 25.26 -16.52
C GLY A 264 9.92 24.50 -15.83
N THR A 265 9.83 24.06 -14.57
CA THR A 265 10.82 23.09 -14.03
C THR A 265 10.22 22.19 -12.94
N GLY A 266 10.35 20.87 -13.08
CA GLY A 266 9.86 19.91 -12.07
C GLY A 266 10.55 20.00 -10.71
N ALA A 267 11.72 20.64 -10.64
CA ALA A 267 12.42 20.91 -9.40
C ALA A 267 11.66 21.88 -8.50
N GLU A 268 10.95 22.86 -9.08
CA GLU A 268 10.18 23.85 -8.34
C GLU A 268 8.91 23.23 -7.73
N VAL A 269 8.26 22.32 -8.46
CA VAL A 269 7.12 21.53 -7.95
C VAL A 269 7.57 20.54 -6.89
N ASP A 270 8.71 19.87 -7.07
CA ASP A 270 9.23 18.94 -6.06
C ASP A 270 9.68 19.69 -4.80
N ALA A 271 10.24 20.90 -4.93
CA ALA A 271 10.60 21.79 -3.82
C ALA A 271 9.35 22.38 -3.13
N GLU A 272 8.36 22.85 -3.87
CA GLU A 272 7.08 23.32 -3.32
C GLU A 272 6.36 22.18 -2.59
N MET A 273 6.39 20.97 -3.15
CA MET A 273 5.88 19.77 -2.47
C MET A 273 6.66 19.45 -1.20
N GLN A 274 7.99 19.61 -1.18
CA GLN A 274 8.80 19.44 0.03
C GLN A 274 8.50 20.54 1.07
N ASN A 275 8.35 21.80 0.67
CA ASN A 275 8.05 22.94 1.55
C ASN A 275 6.64 22.83 2.14
N LEU A 276 5.64 22.45 1.33
CA LEU A 276 4.30 22.11 1.80
C LEU A 276 4.31 20.88 2.73
N ALA A 277 5.28 19.96 2.58
CA ALA A 277 5.49 18.82 3.49
C ALA A 277 6.18 19.25 4.80
N ALA A 278 7.04 20.26 4.75
CA ALA A 278 7.70 20.89 5.89
C ALA A 278 6.75 21.83 6.66
N GLY A 279 5.70 22.30 6.01
CA GLY A 279 4.69 23.18 6.58
C GLY A 279 4.99 24.66 6.45
N GLU A 280 5.93 25.01 5.57
CA GLU A 280 6.21 26.37 5.18
C GLU A 280 5.17 26.84 4.17
N ARG A 281 4.74 28.10 4.30
CA ARG A 281 3.80 28.71 3.35
C ARG A 281 4.53 28.96 2.02
N PRO A 282 3.84 28.85 0.87
CA PRO A 282 4.45 29.19 -0.42
C PRO A 282 4.92 30.64 -0.37
N THR A 283 6.20 30.85 -0.65
CA THR A 283 6.77 32.16 -0.85
C THR A 283 6.28 32.67 -2.20
N HIS A 284 5.15 33.36 -2.19
CA HIS A 284 4.68 34.09 -3.36
C HIS A 284 5.75 35.14 -3.69
N LYS A 285 6.58 34.87 -4.70
CA LYS A 285 7.34 35.92 -5.37
C LYS A 285 6.31 36.78 -6.10
N ALA A 286 5.96 37.91 -5.47
CA ALA A 286 5.25 38.98 -6.13
C ALA A 286 6.04 39.38 -7.39
N ARG A 287 5.38 39.29 -8.54
CA ARG A 287 5.73 40.04 -9.73
C ARG A 287 4.56 40.96 -10.02
#